data_AF-A0A3P6CI04-F1
#
_entry.id   AF-A0A3P6CI04-F1
#
_cell.length_a   1.000
_cell.length_b   1.000
_cell.length_c   1.000
_cell.angle_alpha   90.00
_cell.angle_beta   90.00
_cell.angle_gamma   90.00
#
_symmetry.space_group_name_H-M   'P 1'
#
loop_
_entity.id
_entity.type
_entity.pdbx_description
1 polymer ?
#
loop_
_entity_poly.entity_id
_entity_poly.type
_entity_poly.pdbx_seq_one_letter_code
_entity_poly.pdbx_strand_id
1 'polypeptide(L)'
;MEILMYTVGKHHKDMLAGVSSIFVSPWLTSYIQKKHWQFERAKHKDRFPNRFFALSSLVLLPGQKSITNVHTIYAPMIWADRHWVGLAINLPRRLVEVLDPLPELNNDRKVKRFLDPVLKMLPFVINKIAFPPLSQFTGDSPFTWSRKHALTKNSHTGDCGPVSIKFIEMHALGDPAPHMSGITDTLVDQLRKQYALDIYKSIILPTYPTAQPGSPA
;
A
#
# COMPACT_ATOMS: atom_id res chain seq x y z
N MET A 1 4.00 8.73 5.07
CA MET A 1 3.49 7.62 4.25
C MET A 1 1.97 7.64 4.09
N GLU A 2 1.18 7.69 5.16
CA GLU A 2 -0.29 7.74 5.04
C GLU A 2 -0.79 8.91 4.17
N ILE A 3 -0.35 10.13 4.48
CA ILE A 3 -0.70 11.33 3.71
C ILE A 3 -0.30 11.21 2.23
N LEU A 4 0.85 10.59 1.94
CA LEU A 4 1.33 10.37 0.57
C LEU A 4 0.41 9.40 -0.17
N MET A 5 0.10 8.24 0.42
CA MET A 5 -0.83 7.28 -0.17
C MET A 5 -2.21 7.89 -0.42
N TYR A 6 -2.71 8.68 0.52
CA TYR A 6 -3.97 9.40 0.36
C TYR A 6 -3.92 10.37 -0.82
N THR A 7 -2.87 11.21 -0.89
CA THR A 7 -2.73 12.24 -1.93
C THR A 7 -2.60 11.62 -3.32
N VAL A 8 -1.74 10.61 -3.48
CA VAL A 8 -1.53 9.90 -4.74
C VAL A 8 -2.78 9.10 -5.13
N GLY A 9 -3.43 8.44 -4.18
CA GLY A 9 -4.69 7.71 -4.41
C GLY A 9 -5.83 8.63 -4.85
N LYS A 10 -5.91 9.85 -4.30
CA LYS A 10 -6.88 10.87 -4.73
C LYS A 10 -6.61 11.34 -6.16
N HIS A 11 -5.34 11.56 -6.52
CA HIS A 11 -4.95 11.97 -7.86
C HIS A 11 -5.31 10.91 -8.91
N HIS A 12 -5.13 9.62 -8.59
CA HIS A 12 -5.33 8.52 -9.53
C HIS A 12 -6.66 7.77 -9.37
N LYS A 13 -7.65 8.38 -8.69
CA LYS A 13 -8.91 7.70 -8.33
C LYS A 13 -9.61 7.05 -9.54
N ASP A 14 -9.74 7.79 -10.64
CA ASP A 14 -10.48 7.31 -11.81
C ASP A 14 -9.72 6.21 -12.55
N MET A 15 -8.40 6.34 -12.67
CA MET A 15 -7.52 5.31 -13.23
C MET A 15 -7.61 4.02 -12.41
N LEU A 16 -7.47 4.13 -11.08
CA LEU A 16 -7.55 3.00 -10.15
C LEU A 16 -8.90 2.28 -10.24
N ALA A 17 -10.00 3.03 -10.37
CA ALA A 17 -11.33 2.46 -10.60
C ALA A 17 -11.39 1.68 -11.93
N GLY A 18 -10.79 2.22 -13.00
CA GLY A 18 -10.74 1.56 -14.31
C GLY A 18 -9.98 0.24 -14.33
N VAL A 19 -8.97 0.06 -13.46
CA VAL A 19 -8.20 -1.18 -13.32
C VAL A 19 -8.56 -2.00 -12.08
N SER A 20 -9.72 -1.74 -11.46
CA SER A 20 -10.19 -2.44 -10.26
C SER A 20 -9.14 -2.48 -9.15
N SER A 21 -8.37 -1.42 -8.96
CA SER A 21 -7.27 -1.38 -7.98
C SER A 21 -7.52 -0.31 -6.93
N ILE A 22 -6.89 -0.46 -5.77
CA ILE A 22 -7.01 0.50 -4.67
C ILE A 22 -5.68 0.76 -3.99
N PHE A 23 -5.49 1.98 -3.53
CA PHE A 23 -4.36 2.41 -2.71
C PHE A 23 -4.82 2.49 -1.26
N VAL A 24 -4.13 1.78 -0.36
CA VAL A 24 -4.51 1.71 1.05
C VAL A 24 -3.45 2.31 1.97
N SER A 25 -3.88 2.71 3.16
CA SER A 25 -3.00 3.26 4.19
C SER A 25 -2.02 2.20 4.73
N PRO A 26 -0.79 2.58 5.16
CA PRO A 26 0.15 1.68 5.84
C PRO A 26 -0.44 0.94 7.05
N TRP A 27 -1.53 1.47 7.63
CA TRP A 27 -2.22 0.85 8.76
C TRP A 27 -2.68 -0.58 8.48
N LEU A 28 -2.99 -0.95 7.23
CA LEU A 28 -3.34 -2.33 6.88
C LEU A 28 -2.20 -3.29 7.24
N THR A 29 -1.02 -3.06 6.67
CA THR A 29 0.14 -3.93 6.89
C THR A 29 0.67 -3.83 8.31
N SER A 30 0.65 -2.63 8.91
CA SER A 30 1.06 -2.45 10.31
C SER A 30 0.14 -3.18 11.28
N TYR A 31 -1.17 -3.18 11.04
CA TYR A 31 -2.12 -3.94 11.85
C TYR A 31 -1.85 -5.45 11.73
N ILE A 32 -1.70 -5.95 10.50
CA ILE A 32 -1.38 -7.35 10.24
C ILE A 32 -0.09 -7.76 10.96
N GLN A 33 0.99 -6.98 10.83
CA GLN A 33 2.26 -7.25 11.52
C GLN A 33 2.08 -7.33 13.05
N LYS A 34 1.34 -6.38 13.64
CA LYS A 34 1.09 -6.34 15.09
C LYS A 34 0.26 -7.52 15.60
N LYS A 35 -0.68 -8.02 14.79
CA LYS A 35 -1.60 -9.11 15.17
C LYS A 35 -1.11 -10.51 14.81
N HIS A 36 -0.02 -10.62 14.05
CA HIS A 36 0.50 -11.89 13.56
C HIS A 36 0.69 -12.93 14.67
N TRP A 37 1.31 -12.55 15.80
CA TRP A 37 1.57 -13.52 16.87
C TRP A 37 0.28 -14.08 17.50
N GLN A 38 -0.74 -13.23 17.65
CA GLN A 38 -2.05 -13.62 18.18
C GLN A 38 -2.76 -14.54 17.19
N PHE A 39 -2.64 -14.23 15.91
CA PHE A 39 -3.21 -15.00 14.82
C PHE A 39 -2.59 -16.41 14.72
N GLU A 40 -1.25 -16.53 14.79
CA GLU A 40 -0.57 -17.83 14.74
C GLU A 40 -0.95 -18.75 15.91
N ARG A 41 -1.27 -18.18 17.08
CA ARG A 41 -1.70 -18.96 18.26
C ARG A 41 -3.19 -19.30 18.27
N ALA A 42 -3.98 -18.73 17.37
CA ALA A 42 -5.41 -18.98 17.31
C ALA A 42 -5.69 -20.39 16.78
N LYS A 43 -6.44 -21.20 17.55
CA LYS A 43 -6.86 -22.55 17.14
C LYS A 43 -7.78 -22.51 15.92
N HIS A 44 -8.65 -21.51 15.85
CA HIS A 44 -9.62 -21.29 14.78
C HIS A 44 -9.35 -19.93 14.13
N LYS A 45 -8.57 -19.91 13.05
CA LYS A 45 -8.12 -18.68 12.37
C LYS A 45 -9.27 -17.94 11.68
N ASP A 46 -10.25 -18.68 11.19
CA ASP A 46 -11.53 -18.18 10.66
C ASP A 46 -12.29 -17.33 11.69
N ARG A 47 -12.26 -17.76 12.97
CA ARG A 47 -12.91 -17.07 14.09
C ARG A 47 -12.03 -16.03 14.78
N PHE A 48 -10.84 -15.74 14.25
CA PHE A 48 -9.92 -14.78 14.87
C PHE A 48 -10.64 -13.44 15.10
N PRO A 49 -10.72 -12.92 16.33
CA PRO A 49 -11.68 -11.88 16.68
C PRO A 49 -11.58 -10.60 15.84
N ASN A 50 -12.74 -10.14 15.35
CA ASN A 50 -12.91 -8.88 14.63
C ASN A 50 -12.97 -7.64 15.54
N ARG A 51 -12.62 -7.74 16.84
CA ARG A 51 -12.86 -6.65 17.82
C ARG A 51 -12.13 -5.33 17.52
N PHE A 52 -11.35 -5.27 16.45
CA PHE A 52 -10.81 -4.05 15.86
C PHE A 52 -11.42 -3.88 14.47
N PHE A 53 -12.68 -3.44 14.41
CA PHE A 53 -13.55 -3.34 13.22
C PHE A 53 -13.05 -2.41 12.09
N ALA A 54 -11.78 -1.98 12.12
CA ALA A 54 -11.24 -1.05 11.14
C ALA A 54 -10.64 -1.73 9.89
N LEU A 55 -10.57 -3.06 9.78
CA LEU A 55 -10.00 -3.68 8.56
C LEU A 55 -10.77 -3.30 7.29
N SER A 56 -12.09 -3.23 7.37
CA SER A 56 -12.91 -2.69 6.28
C SER A 56 -12.63 -1.21 6.06
N SER A 57 -12.51 -0.38 7.10
CA SER A 57 -12.17 1.04 6.93
C SER A 57 -10.74 1.30 6.45
N LEU A 58 -9.84 0.31 6.58
CA LEU A 58 -8.45 0.38 6.09
C LEU A 58 -8.32 0.03 4.61
N VAL A 59 -9.34 -0.61 4.04
CA VAL A 59 -9.29 -1.15 2.67
C VAL A 59 -10.44 -0.64 1.79
N LEU A 60 -11.61 -0.37 2.36
CA LEU A 60 -12.77 0.14 1.65
C LEU A 60 -12.77 1.66 1.64
N LEU A 61 -13.02 2.25 0.47
CA LEU A 61 -13.25 3.68 0.34
C LEU A 61 -14.63 4.08 0.92
N PRO A 62 -14.85 5.36 1.28
CA PRO A 62 -16.16 5.84 1.71
C PRO A 62 -17.25 5.50 0.66
N GLY A 63 -18.30 4.79 1.09
CA GLY A 63 -19.39 4.32 0.23
C GLY A 63 -19.21 2.91 -0.35
N GLN A 64 -18.01 2.31 -0.25
CA GLN A 64 -17.76 0.94 -0.69
C GLN A 64 -18.17 -0.06 0.38
N LYS A 65 -19.08 -0.97 0.04
CA LYS A 65 -19.62 -1.99 0.96
C LYS A 65 -18.81 -3.29 0.97
N SER A 66 -18.00 -3.53 -0.06
CA SER A 66 -17.22 -4.76 -0.18
C SER A 66 -16.02 -4.62 -1.12
N ILE A 67 -15.03 -5.51 -0.94
CA ILE A 67 -13.82 -5.61 -1.77
C ILE A 67 -14.00 -6.50 -3.01
N THR A 68 -15.16 -7.11 -3.22
CA THR A 68 -15.40 -8.14 -4.26
C THR A 68 -14.96 -7.73 -5.67
N ASN A 69 -15.01 -6.42 -6.00
CA ASN A 69 -14.64 -5.89 -7.32
C ASN A 69 -13.22 -5.32 -7.39
N VAL A 70 -12.38 -5.60 -6.40
CA VAL A 70 -10.97 -5.18 -6.38
C VAL A 70 -10.09 -6.36 -6.81
N HIS A 71 -9.22 -6.11 -7.77
CA HIS A 71 -8.22 -7.05 -8.25
C HIS A 71 -6.87 -6.88 -7.53
N THR A 72 -6.42 -5.64 -7.32
CA THR A 72 -5.11 -5.37 -6.71
C THR A 72 -5.21 -4.35 -5.58
N ILE A 73 -4.66 -4.69 -4.42
CA ILE A 73 -4.50 -3.79 -3.28
C ILE A 73 -3.05 -3.35 -3.22
N TYR A 74 -2.80 -2.05 -3.28
CA TYR A 74 -1.47 -1.49 -3.11
C TYR A 74 -1.29 -0.91 -1.72
N ALA A 75 -0.31 -1.44 -0.97
CA ALA A 75 -0.06 -1.06 0.41
C ALA A 75 1.42 -0.80 0.64
N PRO A 76 1.81 0.32 1.29
CA PRO A 76 3.17 0.47 1.78
C PRO A 76 3.38 -0.36 3.04
N MET A 77 4.54 -0.98 3.18
CA MET A 77 4.92 -1.76 4.35
C MET A 77 6.27 -1.28 4.88
N ILE A 78 6.42 -1.21 6.21
CA ILE A 78 7.69 -0.88 6.85
C ILE A 78 8.32 -2.16 7.43
N TRP A 79 9.60 -2.36 7.14
CA TRP A 79 10.41 -3.46 7.65
C TRP A 79 11.38 -2.96 8.70
N ALA A 80 11.39 -3.65 9.85
CA ALA A 80 12.24 -3.33 11.00
C ALA A 80 12.23 -1.84 11.38
N ASP A 81 11.08 -1.19 11.21
CA ASP A 81 10.84 0.23 11.51
C ASP A 81 11.79 1.22 10.79
N ARG A 82 12.42 0.80 9.69
CA ARG A 82 13.47 1.58 9.02
C ARG A 82 13.38 1.61 7.50
N HIS A 83 12.81 0.57 6.88
CA HIS A 83 12.80 0.44 5.43
C HIS A 83 11.39 0.33 4.89
N TRP A 84 10.98 1.31 4.10
CA TRP A 84 9.70 1.27 3.40
C TRP A 84 9.82 0.50 2.10
N VAL A 85 8.81 -0.34 1.82
CA VAL A 85 8.60 -1.02 0.55
C VAL A 85 7.16 -0.85 0.09
N GLY A 86 6.92 -1.00 -1.20
CA GLY A 86 5.57 -1.14 -1.74
C GLY A 86 5.16 -2.61 -1.88
N LEU A 87 3.90 -2.92 -1.64
CA LEU A 87 3.29 -4.21 -1.92
C LEU A 87 2.21 -4.04 -2.99
N ALA A 88 2.26 -4.85 -4.04
CA ALA A 88 1.14 -5.06 -4.97
C ALA A 88 0.51 -6.43 -4.67
N ILE A 89 -0.64 -6.42 -4.01
CA ILE A 89 -1.35 -7.61 -3.55
C ILE A 89 -2.42 -7.96 -4.58
N ASN A 90 -2.11 -8.91 -5.46
CA ASN A 90 -3.02 -9.39 -6.49
C ASN A 90 -3.94 -10.47 -5.91
N LEU A 91 -5.23 -10.14 -5.77
CA LEU A 91 -6.23 -11.01 -5.16
C LEU A 91 -6.54 -12.25 -6.02
N PRO A 92 -6.82 -12.15 -7.34
CA PRO A 92 -7.07 -13.34 -8.17
C PRO A 92 -5.91 -14.33 -8.21
N ARG A 93 -4.66 -13.83 -8.31
CA ARG A 93 -3.46 -14.67 -8.40
C ARG A 93 -2.95 -15.13 -7.03
N ARG A 94 -3.49 -14.59 -5.94
CA ARG A 94 -3.01 -14.83 -4.57
C ARG A 94 -1.50 -14.58 -4.45
N LEU A 95 -1.05 -13.47 -5.03
CA LEU A 95 0.36 -13.11 -5.14
C LEU A 95 0.61 -11.74 -4.53
N VAL A 96 1.65 -11.63 -3.73
CA VAL A 96 2.19 -10.35 -3.26
C VAL A 96 3.49 -10.08 -3.98
N GLU A 97 3.50 -9.08 -4.88
CA GLU A 97 4.72 -8.57 -5.48
C GLU A 97 5.31 -7.47 -4.59
N VAL A 98 6.59 -7.62 -4.23
CA VAL A 98 7.33 -6.62 -3.46
C VAL A 98 8.04 -5.65 -4.40
N LEU A 99 7.78 -4.37 -4.18
CA LEU A 99 8.41 -3.22 -4.84
C LEU A 99 9.40 -2.60 -3.85
N ASP A 100 10.63 -3.12 -3.87
CA ASP A 100 11.68 -2.79 -2.91
C ASP A 100 12.66 -1.74 -3.49
N PRO A 101 12.74 -0.52 -2.93
CA PRO A 101 13.68 0.51 -3.41
C PRO A 101 15.14 0.24 -3.04
N LEU A 102 15.43 -0.74 -2.17
CA LEU A 102 16.79 -1.13 -1.82
C LEU A 102 16.89 -2.64 -1.54
N PRO A 103 16.84 -3.49 -2.58
CA PRO A 103 16.74 -4.95 -2.43
C PRO A 103 17.95 -5.57 -1.72
N GLU A 104 19.12 -4.94 -1.78
CA GLU A 104 20.36 -5.42 -1.15
C GLU A 104 20.32 -5.36 0.37
N LEU A 105 19.46 -4.51 0.96
CA LEU A 105 19.36 -4.37 2.41
C LEU A 105 18.87 -5.65 3.09
N ASN A 106 18.04 -6.45 2.40
CA ASN A 106 17.44 -7.66 2.96
C ASN A 106 17.39 -8.77 1.92
N ASN A 107 18.10 -9.88 2.17
CA ASN A 107 17.97 -11.10 1.38
C ASN A 107 16.55 -11.69 1.44
N ASP A 108 16.24 -12.58 0.51
CA ASP A 108 14.89 -13.16 0.35
C ASP A 108 14.42 -13.93 1.58
N ARG A 109 15.33 -14.58 2.31
CA ARG A 109 14.97 -15.26 3.57
C ARG A 109 14.44 -14.27 4.59
N LYS A 110 15.08 -13.10 4.73
CA LYS A 110 14.68 -12.06 5.66
C LYS A 110 13.40 -11.36 5.20
N VAL A 111 13.26 -11.11 3.91
CA VAL A 111 12.02 -10.55 3.34
C VAL A 111 10.83 -11.47 3.50
N LYS A 112 11.00 -12.77 3.26
CA LYS A 112 9.95 -13.75 3.54
C LYS A 112 9.49 -13.70 5.01
N ARG A 113 10.39 -13.51 5.96
CA ARG A 113 10.03 -13.34 7.39
C ARG A 113 9.23 -12.07 7.64
N PHE A 114 9.58 -10.97 6.97
CA PHE A 114 8.79 -9.74 7.07
C PHE A 114 7.40 -9.89 6.45
N LEU A 115 7.29 -10.61 5.33
CA LEU A 115 6.03 -10.83 4.61
C LEU A 115 5.13 -11.90 5.25
N ASP A 116 5.68 -12.86 6.01
CA ASP A 116 4.93 -13.99 6.59
C ASP A 116 3.60 -13.57 7.26
N PRO A 117 3.54 -12.48 8.07
CA PRO A 117 2.29 -11.92 8.55
C PRO A 117 1.25 -11.65 7.47
N VAL A 118 1.66 -10.94 6.41
CA VAL A 118 0.80 -10.53 5.30
C VAL A 118 0.34 -11.75 4.53
N LEU A 119 1.26 -12.66 4.19
CA LEU A 119 0.94 -13.83 3.38
C LEU A 119 -0.06 -14.76 4.05
N LYS A 120 0.07 -14.97 5.37
CA LYS A 120 -0.80 -15.88 6.12
C LYS A 120 -2.13 -15.25 6.53
N MET A 121 -2.15 -13.96 6.86
CA MET A 121 -3.36 -13.32 7.39
C MET A 121 -4.29 -12.80 6.28
N LEU A 122 -3.76 -12.43 5.11
CA LEU A 122 -4.57 -11.84 4.03
C LEU A 122 -5.78 -12.69 3.60
N PRO A 123 -5.70 -14.02 3.39
CA PRO A 123 -6.87 -14.82 3.02
C PRO A 123 -8.06 -14.62 3.97
N PHE A 124 -7.78 -14.60 5.27
CA PHE A 124 -8.79 -14.43 6.32
C PHE A 124 -9.31 -12.99 6.37
N VAL A 125 -8.44 -12.00 6.20
CA VAL A 125 -8.84 -10.58 6.17
C VAL A 125 -9.75 -10.33 4.98
N ILE A 126 -9.35 -10.77 3.78
CA ILE A 126 -10.10 -10.57 2.54
C ILE A 126 -11.45 -11.29 2.59
N ASN A 127 -11.49 -12.54 3.03
CA ASN A 127 -12.74 -13.30 3.08
C ASN A 127 -13.77 -12.70 4.06
N LYS A 128 -13.33 -11.94 5.06
CA LYS A 128 -14.20 -11.25 6.02
C LYS A 128 -14.79 -9.94 5.51
N ILE A 129 -14.12 -9.28 4.56
CA ILE A 129 -14.56 -8.00 3.98
C ILE A 129 -15.17 -8.16 2.59
N ALA A 130 -15.02 -9.33 1.98
CA ALA A 130 -15.70 -9.71 0.75
C ALA A 130 -17.13 -10.16 1.03
N PHE A 131 -18.07 -9.69 0.22
CA PHE A 131 -19.46 -10.09 0.25
C PHE A 131 -19.96 -10.27 -1.19
N PRO A 132 -20.37 -11.49 -1.60
CA PRO A 132 -20.26 -12.74 -0.83
C PRO A 132 -18.79 -13.12 -0.52
N PRO A 133 -18.54 -13.99 0.47
CA PRO A 133 -17.22 -14.57 0.72
C PRO A 133 -16.63 -15.17 -0.57
N LEU A 134 -15.33 -14.98 -0.79
CA LEU A 134 -14.67 -15.45 -2.01
C LEU A 134 -14.20 -16.89 -1.79
N SER A 135 -14.73 -17.83 -2.57
CA SER A 135 -14.38 -19.26 -2.50
C SER A 135 -12.87 -19.51 -2.65
N GLN A 136 -12.14 -18.70 -3.42
CA GLN A 136 -10.68 -18.82 -3.54
C GLN A 136 -9.90 -18.54 -2.24
N PHE A 137 -10.55 -17.93 -1.25
CA PHE A 137 -9.99 -17.67 0.08
C PHE A 137 -10.62 -18.55 1.17
N THR A 138 -11.42 -19.56 0.80
CA THR A 138 -11.88 -20.58 1.74
C THR A 138 -10.73 -21.57 1.97
N GLY A 139 -9.96 -21.35 3.04
CA GLY A 139 -8.85 -22.22 3.43
C GLY A 139 -7.69 -21.46 4.06
N ASP A 140 -6.75 -22.22 4.64
CA ASP A 140 -5.62 -21.70 5.41
C ASP A 140 -4.36 -21.46 4.56
N SER A 141 -4.43 -21.69 3.25
CA SER A 141 -3.27 -21.52 2.38
C SER A 141 -2.81 -20.05 2.38
N PRO A 142 -1.53 -19.75 2.55
CA PRO A 142 -1.03 -18.38 2.46
C PRO A 142 -1.00 -17.88 1.02
N PHE A 143 -0.87 -16.56 0.84
CA PHE A 143 -0.49 -15.98 -0.45
C PHE A 143 0.94 -16.40 -0.82
N THR A 144 1.19 -16.46 -2.13
CA THR A 144 2.54 -16.54 -2.68
C THR A 144 3.16 -15.15 -2.75
N TRP A 145 4.47 -15.07 -2.96
CA TRP A 145 5.16 -13.80 -3.09
C TRP A 145 6.27 -13.85 -4.13
N SER A 146 6.58 -12.70 -4.71
CA SER A 146 7.76 -12.46 -5.53
C SER A 146 8.34 -11.09 -5.21
N ARG A 147 9.61 -10.86 -5.55
CA ARG A 147 10.25 -9.55 -5.47
C ARG A 147 10.58 -9.07 -6.88
N LYS A 148 10.23 -7.84 -7.22
CA LYS A 148 10.73 -7.21 -8.45
C LYS A 148 12.18 -6.76 -8.22
N HIS A 149 13.10 -7.33 -8.98
CA HIS A 149 14.54 -7.04 -8.87
C HIS A 149 15.03 -5.98 -9.88
N ALA A 150 14.28 -5.74 -10.97
CA ALA A 150 14.60 -4.75 -11.99
C ALA A 150 14.05 -3.36 -11.63
N LEU A 151 14.42 -2.85 -10.45
CA LEU A 151 13.99 -1.54 -9.94
C LEU A 151 15.22 -0.64 -9.79
N THR A 152 15.07 0.68 -9.99
CA THR A 152 16.18 1.57 -9.70
C THR A 152 16.51 1.54 -8.22
N LYS A 153 17.81 1.55 -7.92
CA LYS A 153 18.31 1.51 -6.55
C LYS A 153 18.23 2.91 -5.97
N ASN A 154 17.63 3.01 -4.80
CA ASN A 154 17.74 4.22 -4.00
C ASN A 154 19.17 4.32 -3.42
N SER A 155 19.91 5.35 -3.81
CA SER A 155 21.29 5.62 -3.35
C SER A 155 21.34 6.39 -2.02
N HIS A 156 20.24 7.04 -1.61
CA HIS A 156 20.22 7.98 -0.49
C HIS A 156 19.44 7.47 0.73
N THR A 157 19.91 7.83 1.93
CA THR A 157 19.19 7.54 3.17
C THR A 157 17.92 8.39 3.26
N GLY A 158 16.80 7.76 3.61
CA GLY A 158 15.49 8.42 3.76
C GLY A 158 14.57 8.37 2.54
N ASP A 159 15.07 7.99 1.38
CA ASP A 159 14.29 8.01 0.12
C ASP A 159 13.45 6.74 -0.12
N CYS A 160 13.61 5.70 0.71
CA CYS A 160 12.82 4.47 0.60
C CYS A 160 11.30 4.73 0.65
N GLY A 161 10.84 5.72 1.41
CA GLY A 161 9.42 6.08 1.48
C GLY A 161 8.90 6.66 0.16
N PRO A 162 9.39 7.83 -0.29
CA PRO A 162 8.99 8.44 -1.56
C PRO A 162 9.14 7.51 -2.77
N VAL A 163 10.25 6.78 -2.87
CA VAL A 163 10.49 5.84 -3.98
C VAL A 163 9.52 4.65 -3.94
N SER A 164 9.21 4.10 -2.76
CA SER A 164 8.20 3.03 -2.65
C SER A 164 6.82 3.47 -3.12
N ILE A 165 6.41 4.70 -2.80
CA ILE A 165 5.13 5.25 -3.29
C ILE A 165 5.19 5.38 -4.82
N LYS A 166 6.32 5.85 -5.37
CA LYS A 166 6.46 5.98 -6.81
C LYS A 166 6.40 4.64 -7.53
N PHE A 167 7.03 3.60 -6.98
CA PHE A 167 6.92 2.26 -7.53
C PHE A 167 5.49 1.72 -7.47
N ILE A 168 4.77 1.94 -6.37
CA ILE A 168 3.33 1.59 -6.30
C ILE A 168 2.55 2.28 -7.41
N GLU A 169 2.76 3.60 -7.58
CA GLU A 169 2.10 4.41 -8.61
C GLU A 169 2.41 3.88 -10.02
N MET A 170 3.69 3.70 -10.34
CA MET A 170 4.12 3.21 -11.65
C MET A 170 3.64 1.79 -11.93
N HIS A 171 3.67 0.90 -10.92
CA HIS A 171 3.15 -0.46 -11.07
C HIS A 171 1.65 -0.46 -11.37
N ALA A 172 0.87 0.40 -10.71
CA ALA A 172 -0.56 0.55 -10.98
C ALA A 172 -0.84 1.08 -12.39
N LEU A 173 0.05 1.93 -12.91
CA LEU A 173 -0.02 2.50 -14.27
C LEU A 173 0.56 1.60 -15.37
N GLY A 174 0.94 0.37 -15.06
CA GLY A 174 1.53 -0.54 -16.05
C GLY A 174 2.99 -0.24 -16.40
N ASP A 175 3.73 0.34 -15.46
CA ASP A 175 5.16 0.67 -15.56
C ASP A 175 5.52 1.58 -16.75
N PRO A 176 4.94 2.80 -16.83
CA PRO A 176 5.18 3.71 -17.95
C PRO A 176 6.63 4.22 -17.96
N ALA A 177 7.10 4.71 -19.12
CA ALA A 177 8.40 5.37 -19.25
C ALA A 177 8.58 6.47 -18.17
N PRO A 178 9.75 6.56 -17.51
CA PRO A 178 11.03 5.91 -17.81
C PRO A 178 11.18 4.47 -17.29
N HIS A 179 10.07 3.82 -16.90
CA HIS A 179 10.02 2.56 -16.16
C HIS A 179 10.58 2.67 -14.75
N MET A 180 10.15 1.80 -13.85
CA MET A 180 10.64 1.75 -12.47
C MET A 180 12.15 1.50 -12.40
N SER A 181 12.76 0.93 -13.45
CA SER A 181 14.20 0.74 -13.58
C SER A 181 14.97 1.99 -13.99
N GLY A 182 14.29 3.03 -14.51
CA GLY A 182 14.89 4.27 -15.01
C GLY A 182 14.77 5.48 -14.08
N ILE A 183 14.33 5.32 -12.82
CA ILE A 183 14.19 6.42 -11.87
C ILE A 183 15.56 6.87 -11.36
N THR A 184 16.08 7.99 -11.84
CA THR A 184 17.36 8.55 -11.39
C THR A 184 17.25 9.29 -10.06
N ASP A 185 18.37 9.50 -9.37
CA ASP A 185 18.42 10.30 -8.12
C ASP A 185 17.88 11.73 -8.33
N THR A 186 18.17 12.34 -9.49
CA THR A 186 17.61 13.65 -9.86
C THR A 186 16.08 13.60 -9.96
N LEU A 187 15.52 12.51 -10.48
CA LEU A 187 14.06 12.33 -10.53
C LEU A 187 13.49 12.11 -9.12
N VAL A 188 14.22 11.43 -8.23
CA VAL A 188 13.83 11.28 -6.82
C VAL A 188 13.78 12.65 -6.12
N ASP A 189 14.77 13.52 -6.32
CA ASP A 189 14.77 14.87 -5.76
C ASP A 189 13.58 15.71 -6.25
N GLN A 190 13.27 15.64 -7.55
CA GLN A 190 12.11 16.32 -8.12
C GLN A 190 10.81 15.77 -7.55
N LEU A 191 10.71 14.46 -7.44
CA LEU A 191 9.54 13.77 -6.88
C LEU A 191 9.29 14.15 -5.42
N ARG A 192 10.34 14.27 -4.60
CA ARG A 192 10.20 14.73 -3.21
C ARG A 192 9.63 16.14 -3.12
N LYS A 193 10.11 17.05 -3.99
CA LYS A 193 9.57 18.43 -4.09
C LYS A 193 8.12 18.42 -4.52
N GLN A 194 7.77 17.61 -5.53
CA GLN A 194 6.41 17.51 -6.03
C GLN A 194 5.45 17.00 -4.95
N TYR A 195 5.81 15.93 -4.23
CA TYR A 195 5.00 15.41 -3.13
C TYR A 195 4.79 16.44 -2.02
N ALA A 196 5.83 17.21 -1.65
CA ALA A 196 5.69 18.27 -0.66
C ALA A 196 4.69 19.35 -1.13
N LEU A 197 4.78 19.77 -2.40
CA LEU A 197 3.86 20.75 -3.00
C LEU A 197 2.43 20.21 -3.10
N ASP A 198 2.25 18.95 -3.48
CA ASP A 198 0.93 18.33 -3.62
C ASP A 198 0.24 18.21 -2.26
N ILE A 199 0.98 17.82 -1.22
CA ILE A 199 0.47 17.79 0.16
C ILE A 199 0.09 19.20 0.61
N TYR A 200 0.97 20.18 0.39
CA TYR A 200 0.70 21.56 0.76
C TYR A 200 -0.59 22.07 0.08
N LYS A 201 -0.72 21.91 -1.23
CA LYS A 201 -1.91 22.36 -1.99
C LYS A 201 -3.19 21.62 -1.60
N SER A 202 -3.10 20.31 -1.32
CA SER A 202 -4.28 19.48 -1.08
C SER A 202 -4.78 19.52 0.37
N ILE A 203 -3.90 19.76 1.35
CA ILE A 203 -4.23 19.65 2.78
C ILE A 203 -4.06 20.99 3.50
N ILE A 204 -2.99 21.73 3.22
CA ILE A 204 -2.63 22.93 3.98
C ILE A 204 -3.27 24.17 3.36
N LEU A 205 -3.16 24.36 2.04
CA LEU A 205 -3.69 25.54 1.37
C LEU A 205 -5.21 25.78 1.64
N PRO A 206 -6.08 24.75 1.66
CA PRO A 206 -7.49 24.93 1.97
C PRO A 206 -7.80 25.36 3.41
N THR A 207 -6.83 25.30 4.33
CA THR A 207 -7.03 25.74 5.73
C THR A 207 -6.80 27.24 5.90
N TYR A 208 -6.18 27.91 4.93
CA TYR A 208 -6.09 29.37 4.96
C TYR A 208 -7.46 29.99 4.70
N PRO A 209 -7.82 31.06 5.41
CA PRO A 209 -9.02 31.81 5.10
C PRO A 209 -8.93 32.34 3.68
N THR A 210 -9.90 32.05 2.82
CA THR A 210 -10.05 32.79 1.57
C THR A 210 -10.31 34.25 1.92
N ALA A 211 -9.43 35.15 1.51
CA ALA A 211 -9.65 36.59 1.65
C ALA A 211 -11.03 36.91 1.06
N GLN A 212 -11.95 37.38 1.91
CA GLN A 212 -13.24 37.89 1.45
C GLN A 212 -12.93 39.09 0.55
N PRO A 213 -13.41 39.11 -0.72
CA PRO A 213 -13.24 40.27 -1.55
C PRO A 213 -14.08 41.41 -0.95
N GLY A 214 -13.43 42.32 -0.21
CA GLY A 214 -14.09 43.53 0.29
C GLY A 214 -13.71 44.06 1.67
N SER A 215 -12.79 43.48 2.43
CA SER A 215 -12.38 44.11 3.70
C SER A 215 -11.42 45.28 3.43
N PRO A 216 -11.76 46.53 3.79
CA PRO A 216 -10.88 47.67 3.59
C PRO A 216 -9.73 47.65 4.60
N ALA A 217 -8.57 48.13 4.15
CA ALA A 217 -7.35 48.28 4.94
C ALA A 217 -7.46 49.38 5.99
#